data_AF-A0A538BVI4-F1
#
_entry.id   AF-A0A538BVI4-F1
#
_cell.length_a   1.000
_cell.length_b   1.000
_cell.length_c   1.000
_cell.angle_alpha   90.00
_cell.angle_beta   90.00
_cell.angle_gamma   90.00
#
_symmetry.space_group_name_H-M   'P 1'
#
loop_
_entity.id
_entity.type
_entity.pdbx_description
1 polymer ?
#
loop_
_entity_poly.entity_id
_entity_poly.type
_entity_poly.pdbx_seq_one_letter_code
_entity_poly.pdbx_strand_id
1 'polypeptide(L)'
;MAHEIWLTFPDGSEHELRERLTIGRDEAHDLTLASKKVSREHAEIRYERGRWVLEDRGSFNGTFLNANRLQPGAPAALHHADRIGIGPDDTILFSWPAQAVDPETTEPHEEVAAADGMRLSPLQTQVVRCLCGPWLEGASLESLPSNEQIASLLGTPGAAETVKATLRRVYTKAGLQGMPAHAKRRALCRIARQRGWI
;
A
#
# COMPACT_ATOMS: atom_id res chain seq x y z
N MET A 1 13.28 3.44 -26.03
CA MET A 1 13.98 4.34 -25.09
C MET A 1 14.13 3.54 -23.81
N ALA A 2 15.36 3.23 -23.40
CA ALA A 2 15.69 2.13 -22.51
C ALA A 2 15.06 2.26 -21.12
N HIS A 3 14.39 1.20 -20.67
CA HIS A 3 13.84 1.07 -19.33
C HIS A 3 14.97 0.65 -18.39
N GLU A 4 15.75 1.59 -17.86
CA GLU A 4 16.79 1.32 -16.87
C GLU A 4 16.14 1.00 -15.52
N ILE A 5 15.61 -0.20 -15.37
CA ILE A 5 14.97 -0.64 -14.14
C ILE A 5 15.86 -1.70 -13.52
N TRP A 6 16.24 -1.48 -12.26
CA TRP A 6 17.25 -2.27 -11.59
C TRP A 6 16.75 -2.74 -10.24
N LEU A 7 17.18 -3.93 -9.86
CA LEU A 7 17.09 -4.47 -8.52
C LEU A 7 18.47 -4.46 -7.89
N THR A 8 18.66 -3.67 -6.84
CA THR A 8 19.94 -3.59 -6.12
C THR A 8 19.87 -4.44 -4.85
N PHE A 9 20.83 -5.33 -4.68
CA PHE A 9 20.94 -6.24 -3.54
C PHE A 9 21.79 -5.62 -2.42
N PRO A 10 21.74 -6.16 -1.18
CA PRO A 10 22.50 -5.61 -0.06
C PRO A 10 24.01 -5.72 -0.22
N ASP A 11 24.48 -6.65 -1.06
CA ASP A 11 25.89 -6.81 -1.43
C ASP A 11 26.36 -5.81 -2.50
N GLY A 12 25.45 -4.94 -2.99
CA GLY A 12 25.70 -3.96 -4.03
C GLY A 12 25.61 -4.52 -5.45
N SER A 13 25.30 -5.81 -5.63
CA SER A 13 25.01 -6.35 -6.95
C SER A 13 23.71 -5.78 -7.50
N GLU A 14 23.63 -5.65 -8.83
CA GLU A 14 22.47 -5.12 -9.52
C GLU A 14 21.98 -6.11 -10.57
N HIS A 15 20.66 -6.23 -10.68
CA HIS A 15 20.00 -7.07 -11.67
C HIS A 15 19.03 -6.25 -12.50
N GLU A 16 19.18 -6.28 -13.82
CA GLU A 16 18.27 -5.59 -14.75
C GLU A 16 16.89 -6.23 -14.70
N LEU A 17 15.84 -5.42 -14.61
CA LEU A 17 14.46 -5.86 -14.62
C LEU A 17 13.81 -5.48 -15.97
N ARG A 18 13.37 -6.49 -16.72
CA ARG A 18 12.86 -6.32 -18.09
C ARG A 18 11.35 -6.23 -18.18
N GLU A 19 10.65 -7.37 -18.21
CA GLU A 19 9.17 -7.41 -18.30
C GLU A 19 8.55 -8.22 -17.16
N ARG A 20 9.22 -9.30 -16.78
CA ARG A 20 8.84 -10.22 -15.72
C ARG A 20 10.10 -10.77 -15.10
N LEU A 21 10.07 -10.98 -13.79
CA LEU A 21 11.11 -11.62 -13.01
C LEU A 21 10.47 -12.49 -11.95
N THR A 22 10.77 -13.78 -12.00
CA THR A 22 10.38 -14.76 -10.99
C THR A 22 11.47 -14.88 -9.94
N ILE A 23 11.07 -14.93 -8.67
CA ILE A 23 11.98 -14.98 -7.51
C ILE A 23 11.70 -16.23 -6.72
N GLY A 24 12.74 -16.98 -6.41
CA GLY A 24 12.64 -18.14 -5.53
C GLY A 24 13.96 -18.82 -5.31
N ARG A 25 13.91 -19.97 -4.63
CA ARG A 25 15.10 -20.74 -4.27
C ARG A 25 15.50 -21.75 -5.35
N ASP A 26 14.58 -22.08 -6.25
CA ASP A 26 14.86 -23.03 -7.33
C ASP A 26 15.63 -22.33 -8.46
N GLU A 27 16.57 -23.03 -9.09
CA GLU A 27 17.39 -22.49 -10.18
C GLU A 27 16.59 -22.22 -11.46
N ALA A 28 15.34 -22.69 -11.50
CA ALA A 28 14.39 -22.44 -12.57
C ALA A 28 13.80 -21.02 -12.56
N HIS A 29 14.20 -20.15 -11.62
CA HIS A 29 13.69 -18.78 -11.50
C HIS A 29 14.74 -17.76 -11.91
N ASP A 30 14.27 -16.67 -12.52
CA ASP A 30 15.13 -15.62 -13.06
C ASP A 30 16.06 -15.04 -11.99
N LEU A 31 15.53 -14.87 -10.77
CA LEU A 31 16.29 -14.52 -9.58
C LEU A 31 16.27 -15.67 -8.57
N THR A 32 17.39 -16.37 -8.49
CA THR A 32 17.59 -17.46 -7.55
C THR A 32 18.23 -16.96 -6.25
N LEU A 33 17.51 -17.08 -5.13
CA LEU A 33 18.02 -16.79 -3.78
C LEU A 33 18.24 -18.11 -3.03
N ALA A 34 19.51 -18.47 -2.80
CA ALA A 34 19.90 -19.76 -2.22
C ALA A 34 19.49 -19.96 -0.73
N SER A 35 18.92 -18.94 -0.11
CA SER A 35 18.50 -18.95 1.30
C SER A 35 17.39 -19.98 1.55
N LYS A 36 17.55 -20.85 2.56
CA LYS A 36 16.53 -21.83 2.98
C LYS A 36 15.21 -21.19 3.43
N LYS A 37 15.23 -19.89 3.72
CA LYS A 37 14.05 -19.11 4.11
C LYS A 37 13.25 -18.59 2.90
N VAL A 38 13.74 -18.84 1.68
CA VAL A 38 13.04 -18.53 0.44
C VAL A 38 12.35 -19.79 -0.08
N SER A 39 11.06 -19.67 -0.41
CA SER A 39 10.29 -20.74 -1.08
C SER A 39 10.85 -21.03 -2.48
N ARG A 40 10.58 -22.25 -3.00
CA ARG A 40 10.97 -22.62 -4.37
C ARG A 40 10.38 -21.65 -5.39
N GLU A 41 9.08 -21.41 -5.29
CA GLU A 41 8.37 -20.30 -5.91
C GLU A 41 7.99 -19.32 -4.80
N HIS A 42 8.57 -18.12 -4.80
CA HIS A 42 8.37 -17.17 -3.70
C HIS A 42 7.55 -15.97 -4.12
N ALA A 43 8.03 -15.23 -5.11
CA ALA A 43 7.43 -13.98 -5.55
C ALA A 43 7.64 -13.78 -7.04
N GLU A 44 6.87 -12.86 -7.60
CA GLU A 44 7.00 -12.43 -8.97
C GLU A 44 6.93 -10.90 -9.04
N ILE A 45 7.81 -10.33 -9.85
CA ILE A 45 7.72 -8.94 -10.28
C ILE A 45 7.35 -8.94 -11.76
N ARG A 46 6.33 -8.17 -12.14
CA ARG A 46 5.92 -8.04 -13.55
C ARG A 46 5.46 -6.64 -13.89
N TYR A 47 5.57 -6.28 -15.15
CA TYR A 47 4.97 -5.07 -15.68
C TYR A 47 3.55 -5.38 -16.18
N GLU A 48 2.54 -4.75 -15.56
CA GLU A 48 1.14 -4.95 -15.92
C GLU A 48 0.39 -3.62 -15.88
N ARG A 49 -0.40 -3.32 -16.93
CA ARG A 49 -1.23 -2.10 -17.02
C ARG A 49 -0.45 -0.81 -16.77
N GLY A 50 0.73 -0.69 -17.37
CA GLY A 50 1.55 0.53 -17.28
C GLY A 50 2.35 0.69 -15.98
N ARG A 51 2.32 -0.29 -15.07
CA ARG A 51 3.04 -0.23 -13.79
C ARG A 51 3.74 -1.54 -13.45
N TRP A 52 4.78 -1.43 -12.63
CA TRP A 52 5.41 -2.59 -12.01
C TRP A 52 4.61 -3.04 -10.79
N VAL A 53 4.41 -4.35 -10.69
CA VAL A 53 3.75 -4.98 -9.54
C VAL A 53 4.58 -6.13 -9.00
N LEU A 54 4.53 -6.29 -7.68
CA LEU A 54 5.10 -7.39 -6.92
C LEU A 54 3.97 -8.26 -6.36
N GLU A 55 4.06 -9.57 -6.55
CA GLU A 55 3.08 -10.54 -6.05
C GLU A 55 3.78 -11.66 -5.29
N ASP A 56 3.31 -11.96 -4.09
CA ASP A 56 3.73 -13.15 -3.35
C ASP A 56 3.00 -14.39 -3.89
N ARG A 57 3.75 -15.44 -4.22
CA ARG A 57 3.22 -16.67 -4.85
C ARG A 57 2.83 -17.75 -3.83
N GLY A 58 2.49 -17.37 -2.60
CA GLY A 58 2.20 -18.31 -1.52
C GLY A 58 3.45 -18.73 -0.76
N SER A 59 4.37 -17.81 -0.56
CA SER A 59 5.63 -18.10 0.12
C SER A 59 5.41 -18.41 1.61
N PHE A 60 6.26 -19.27 2.19
CA PHE A 60 6.12 -19.67 3.59
C PHE A 60 6.43 -18.51 4.54
N ASN A 61 7.55 -17.81 4.31
CA ASN A 61 7.97 -16.69 5.16
C ASN A 61 7.38 -15.33 4.75
N GLY A 62 6.74 -15.25 3.58
CA GLY A 62 6.11 -14.04 3.07
C GLY A 62 7.06 -13.13 2.30
N THR A 63 6.45 -12.37 1.41
CA THR A 63 7.05 -11.22 0.73
C THR A 63 6.65 -9.92 1.44
N PHE A 64 7.56 -8.97 1.52
CA PHE A 64 7.36 -7.68 2.18
C PHE A 64 7.61 -6.53 1.21
N LEU A 65 6.84 -5.46 1.32
CA LEU A 65 7.07 -4.20 0.61
C LEU A 65 7.14 -3.08 1.65
N ASN A 66 8.30 -2.41 1.74
CA ASN A 66 8.57 -1.38 2.75
C ASN A 66 8.21 -1.83 4.17
N ALA A 67 8.68 -3.03 4.55
CA ALA A 67 8.39 -3.73 5.81
C ALA A 67 6.94 -4.20 6.03
N ASN A 68 6.02 -3.96 5.10
CA ASN A 68 4.65 -4.47 5.18
C ASN A 68 4.53 -5.81 4.45
N ARG A 69 4.06 -6.85 5.14
CA ARG A 69 3.85 -8.17 4.53
C ARG A 69 2.70 -8.12 3.51
N LEU A 70 2.95 -8.63 2.31
CA LEU A 70 1.95 -8.73 1.26
C LEU A 70 0.95 -9.87 1.55
N GLN A 71 -0.26 -9.72 1.02
CA GLN A 71 -1.21 -10.84 0.97
C GLN A 71 -0.83 -11.75 -0.21
N PRO A 72 -0.69 -13.07 0.01
CA PRO A 72 -0.42 -14.01 -1.07
C PRO A 72 -1.43 -13.90 -2.22
N GLY A 73 -0.93 -13.86 -3.46
CA GLY A 73 -1.73 -13.73 -4.68
C GLY A 73 -2.31 -12.35 -4.96
N ALA A 74 -2.08 -11.35 -4.09
CA ALA A 74 -2.52 -9.98 -4.31
C ALA A 74 -1.35 -9.12 -4.83
N PRO A 75 -1.41 -8.59 -6.07
CA PRO A 75 -0.34 -7.75 -6.60
C PRO A 75 -0.30 -6.38 -5.92
N ALA A 76 0.89 -5.93 -5.55
CA ALA A 76 1.18 -4.62 -4.98
C ALA A 76 2.01 -3.79 -5.97
N ALA A 77 1.66 -2.51 -6.17
CA ALA A 77 2.39 -1.63 -7.07
C ALA A 77 3.76 -1.24 -6.49
N LEU A 78 4.79 -1.31 -7.33
CA LEU A 78 6.15 -0.88 -7.01
C LEU A 78 6.40 0.56 -7.46
N HIS A 79 7.10 1.30 -6.62
CA HIS A 79 7.57 2.66 -6.87
C HIS A 79 9.08 2.72 -6.69
N HIS A 80 9.73 3.67 -7.35
CA HIS A 80 11.15 3.93 -7.18
C HIS A 80 11.53 4.04 -5.69
N ALA A 81 12.65 3.41 -5.34
CA ALA A 81 13.21 3.28 -3.99
C ALA A 81 12.42 2.39 -3.02
N ASP A 82 11.43 1.63 -3.51
CA ASP A 82 10.75 0.62 -2.69
C ASP A 82 11.71 -0.51 -2.28
N ARG A 83 11.56 -0.95 -1.03
CA ARG A 83 12.30 -2.10 -0.47
C ARG A 83 11.43 -3.35 -0.50
N ILE A 84 11.89 -4.35 -1.23
CA ILE A 84 11.26 -5.65 -1.39
C ILE A 84 11.95 -6.65 -0.47
N GLY A 85 11.24 -7.17 0.53
CA GLY A 85 11.72 -8.26 1.38
C GLY A 85 11.25 -9.61 0.85
N ILE A 86 12.15 -10.58 0.74
CA ILE A 86 11.88 -11.96 0.34
C ILE A 86 12.21 -12.87 1.54
N GLY A 87 11.18 -13.27 2.29
CA GLY A 87 11.41 -13.83 3.62
C GLY A 87 12.03 -12.78 4.58
N PRO A 88 12.65 -13.22 5.68
CA PRO A 88 13.07 -12.32 6.76
C PRO A 88 14.47 -11.71 6.58
N ASP A 89 15.31 -12.26 5.70
CA ASP A 89 16.73 -11.90 5.62
C ASP A 89 17.10 -11.22 4.29
N ASP A 90 16.39 -11.53 3.19
CA ASP A 90 16.73 -11.05 1.87
C ASP A 90 15.93 -9.77 1.55
N THR A 91 16.62 -8.65 1.32
CA THR A 91 15.99 -7.36 0.96
C THR A 91 16.59 -6.82 -0.33
N ILE A 92 15.74 -6.39 -1.25
CA ILE A 92 16.10 -5.92 -2.59
C ILE A 92 15.54 -4.50 -2.75
N LEU A 93 16.33 -3.58 -3.29
CA LEU A 93 15.88 -2.22 -3.61
C LEU A 93 15.41 -2.14 -5.06
N PHE A 94 14.21 -1.62 -5.29
CA PHE A 94 13.67 -1.38 -6.62
C PHE A 94 14.01 0.03 -7.12
N SER A 95 14.72 0.12 -8.24
CA SER A 95 15.18 1.37 -8.83
C SER A 95 14.54 1.57 -10.20
N TRP A 96 13.64 2.56 -10.28
CA TRP A 96 13.08 3.05 -11.55
C TRP A 96 13.33 4.57 -11.73
N PRO A 97 14.50 4.98 -12.25
CA PRO A 97 14.91 6.38 -12.31
C PRO A 97 13.96 7.26 -13.11
N ALA A 98 13.29 6.73 -14.15
CA ALA A 98 12.32 7.51 -14.92
C ALA A 98 11.13 8.01 -14.09
N GLN A 99 10.81 7.38 -12.95
CA GLN A 99 9.82 7.90 -11.99
C GLN A 99 10.38 9.03 -11.10
N ALA A 100 11.71 9.18 -11.00
CA ALA A 100 12.36 10.22 -10.22
C ALA A 100 12.57 11.54 -11.00
N VAL A 101 12.38 11.57 -12.33
CA VAL A 101 12.65 12.74 -13.19
C VAL A 101 11.44 13.68 -13.34
N ASP A 102 10.33 13.47 -12.63
CA ASP A 102 9.16 14.36 -12.76
C ASP A 102 8.59 14.84 -11.41
N PRO A 103 8.99 16.03 -10.92
CA PRO A 103 8.40 16.64 -9.74
C PRO A 103 7.02 17.29 -10.00
N GLU A 104 6.49 17.28 -11.24
CA GLU A 104 5.25 17.99 -11.59
C GLU A 104 4.14 17.12 -12.21
N THR A 105 4.43 15.90 -12.67
CA THR A 105 3.39 14.96 -13.09
C THR A 105 2.85 14.19 -11.88
N THR A 106 2.07 14.90 -11.06
CA THR A 106 1.14 14.24 -10.13
C THR A 106 -0.02 13.67 -10.94
N GLU A 107 0.22 12.61 -11.73
CA GLU A 107 -0.90 11.75 -12.11
C GLU A 107 -1.46 11.20 -10.79
N PRO A 108 -2.75 11.42 -10.48
CA PRO A 108 -3.33 10.93 -9.25
C PRO A 108 -3.17 9.41 -9.24
N HIS A 109 -2.33 8.92 -8.31
CA HIS A 109 -2.17 7.50 -8.01
C HIS A 109 -3.54 6.80 -7.98
N GLU A 110 -3.89 6.13 -9.08
CA GLU A 110 -4.95 5.14 -9.08
C GLU A 110 -4.41 3.96 -8.27
N GLU A 111 -4.72 4.00 -6.97
CA GLU A 111 -4.76 2.82 -6.09
C GLU A 111 -5.26 1.66 -6.93
N VAL A 112 -4.38 0.67 -7.12
CA VAL A 112 -4.62 -0.62 -7.77
C VAL A 112 -6.09 -0.97 -7.57
N ALA A 113 -6.85 -0.87 -8.66
CA ALA A 113 -8.20 -1.39 -8.75
C ALA A 113 -8.13 -2.90 -8.52
N ALA A 114 -8.06 -3.30 -7.25
CA ALA A 114 -8.67 -4.52 -6.80
C ALA A 114 -10.14 -4.41 -7.21
N ALA A 115 -10.70 -5.51 -7.68
CA ALA A 115 -12.03 -5.63 -8.26
C ALA A 115 -13.20 -5.36 -7.28
N ASP A 116 -12.98 -4.50 -6.30
CA ASP A 116 -13.91 -4.15 -5.24
C ASP A 116 -13.65 -2.69 -4.82
N GLY A 117 -14.15 -1.74 -5.63
CA GLY A 117 -14.06 -0.29 -5.39
C GLY A 117 -14.67 0.20 -4.07
N MET A 118 -15.08 -0.74 -3.21
CA MET A 118 -15.67 -0.55 -1.90
C MET A 118 -14.68 -0.79 -0.74
N ARG A 119 -13.45 -1.29 -0.96
CA ARG A 119 -12.51 -1.59 0.15
C ARG A 119 -11.58 -0.41 0.49
N LEU A 120 -11.41 -0.16 1.79
CA LEU A 120 -10.48 0.84 2.32
C LEU A 120 -9.06 0.25 2.43
N SER A 121 -8.04 1.07 2.17
CA SER A 121 -6.64 0.71 2.45
C SER A 121 -6.37 0.62 3.96
N PRO A 122 -5.24 0.05 4.42
CA PRO A 122 -4.93 -0.05 5.85
C PRO A 122 -4.96 1.30 6.57
N LEU A 123 -4.30 2.32 6.00
CA LEU A 123 -4.29 3.68 6.55
C LEU A 123 -5.69 4.31 6.56
N GLN A 124 -6.45 4.14 5.48
CA GLN A 124 -7.84 4.62 5.41
C GLN A 124 -8.71 3.95 6.48
N THR A 125 -8.55 2.64 6.67
CA THR A 125 -9.26 1.86 7.69
C THR A 125 -8.92 2.36 9.09
N GLN A 126 -7.64 2.60 9.37
CA GLN A 126 -7.19 3.06 10.68
C GLN A 126 -7.69 4.47 10.99
N VAL A 127 -7.65 5.38 10.01
CA VAL A 127 -8.25 6.72 10.13
C VAL A 127 -9.75 6.64 10.41
N VAL A 128 -10.49 5.76 9.72
CA VAL A 128 -11.94 5.58 9.94
C VAL A 128 -12.22 4.99 11.31
N ARG A 129 -11.42 4.02 11.77
CA ARG A 129 -11.52 3.45 13.13
C ARG A 129 -11.28 4.52 14.19
N CYS A 130 -10.24 5.34 14.06
CA CYS A 130 -9.99 6.44 15.00
C CYS A 130 -11.11 7.48 14.99
N LEU A 131 -11.65 7.81 13.80
CA LEU A 131 -12.78 8.74 13.69
C LEU A 131 -14.03 8.20 14.39
N CYS A 132 -14.37 6.94 14.16
CA CYS A 132 -15.62 6.36 14.64
C CYS A 132 -15.52 5.65 15.99
N GLY A 133 -14.30 5.46 16.51
CA GLY A 133 -14.01 4.78 17.79
C GLY A 133 -14.86 5.30 18.95
N PRO A 134 -14.86 6.62 19.24
CA PRO A 134 -15.68 7.17 20.31
C PRO A 134 -17.18 6.84 20.14
N TRP A 135 -17.69 6.87 18.91
CA TRP A 135 -19.09 6.52 18.63
C TRP A 135 -19.37 5.03 18.82
N LEU A 136 -18.43 4.15 18.45
CA LEU A 136 -18.55 2.70 18.70
C LEU A 136 -18.52 2.38 20.20
N GLU A 137 -17.85 3.22 21.00
CA GLU A 137 -17.82 3.16 22.46
C GLU A 137 -19.03 3.82 23.15
N GLY A 138 -19.99 4.35 22.37
CA GLY A 138 -21.26 4.90 22.87
C GLY A 138 -21.35 6.44 22.91
N ALA A 139 -20.32 7.17 22.46
CA ALA A 139 -20.39 8.62 22.35
C ALA A 139 -21.32 9.10 21.21
N SER A 140 -21.76 10.36 21.28
CA SER A 140 -22.60 10.98 20.25
C SER A 140 -21.82 11.25 18.95
N LEU A 141 -22.47 11.11 17.80
CA LEU A 141 -21.94 11.49 16.48
C LEU A 141 -21.68 13.01 16.34
N GLU A 142 -22.17 13.83 17.26
CA GLU A 142 -21.84 15.26 17.31
C GLU A 142 -20.47 15.53 17.96
N SER A 143 -19.88 14.54 18.64
CA SER A 143 -18.60 14.65 19.36
C SER A 143 -17.50 13.80 18.72
N LEU A 144 -17.35 13.87 17.40
CA LEU A 144 -16.31 13.14 16.67
C LEU A 144 -14.94 13.83 16.78
N PRO A 145 -13.83 13.07 16.80
CA PRO A 145 -12.50 13.64 16.97
C PRO A 145 -12.07 14.50 15.79
N SER A 146 -11.30 15.54 16.10
CA SER A 146 -10.66 16.43 15.13
C SER A 146 -9.55 15.71 14.34
N ASN A 147 -9.06 16.32 13.27
CA ASN A 147 -7.94 15.74 12.50
C ASN A 147 -6.69 15.57 13.35
N GLU A 148 -6.42 16.51 14.27
CA GLU A 148 -5.26 16.48 15.16
C GLU A 148 -5.40 15.37 16.22
N GLN A 149 -6.61 15.20 16.77
CA GLN A 149 -6.90 14.12 17.72
C GLN A 149 -6.74 12.75 17.03
N ILE A 150 -7.22 12.60 15.79
CA ILE A 150 -7.01 11.38 14.99
C ILE A 150 -5.51 11.16 14.75
N ALA A 151 -4.76 12.20 14.38
CA ALA A 151 -3.32 12.08 14.14
C ALA A 151 -2.56 11.64 15.40
N SER A 152 -2.96 12.14 16.57
CA SER A 152 -2.42 11.71 17.86
C SER A 152 -2.76 10.26 18.20
N LEU A 153 -4.00 9.81 17.94
CA LEU A 153 -4.42 8.41 18.11
C LEU A 153 -3.68 7.45 17.18
N LEU A 154 -3.22 7.93 16.02
CA LEU A 154 -2.40 7.17 15.08
C LEU A 154 -0.91 7.15 15.45
N GLY A 155 -0.49 7.83 16.53
CA GLY A 155 0.91 7.93 16.94
C GLY A 155 1.73 8.92 16.11
N THR A 156 1.07 9.79 15.32
CA THR A 156 1.70 10.80 14.45
C THR A 156 1.18 12.21 14.78
N PRO A 157 1.46 12.75 15.98
CA PRO A 157 1.03 14.10 16.36
C PRO A 157 1.58 15.15 15.36
N GLY A 158 0.78 16.16 15.03
CA GLY A 158 1.11 17.18 14.02
C GLY A 158 0.78 16.79 12.56
N ALA A 159 0.39 15.54 12.29
CA ALA A 159 0.09 15.06 10.94
C ALA A 159 -1.38 15.30 10.48
N ALA A 160 -2.04 16.37 10.94
CA ALA A 160 -3.45 16.63 10.66
C ALA A 160 -3.79 16.79 9.16
N GLU A 161 -2.88 17.33 8.34
CA GLU A 161 -3.11 17.45 6.89
C GLU A 161 -3.08 16.08 6.18
N THR A 162 -2.27 15.14 6.66
CA THR A 162 -2.28 13.74 6.16
C THR A 162 -3.60 13.05 6.47
N VAL A 163 -4.14 13.25 7.68
CA VAL A 163 -5.48 12.75 8.07
C VAL A 163 -6.56 13.37 7.18
N LYS A 164 -6.51 14.68 6.94
CA LYS A 164 -7.45 15.39 6.06
C LYS A 164 -7.42 14.86 4.63
N ALA A 165 -6.23 14.68 4.07
CA ALA A 165 -6.04 14.11 2.74
C ALA A 165 -6.60 12.67 2.66
N THR A 166 -6.35 11.86 3.69
CA THR A 166 -6.88 10.49 3.79
C THR A 166 -8.41 10.48 3.87
N LEU A 167 -9.01 11.30 4.75
CA LEU A 167 -10.47 11.43 4.87
C LEU A 167 -11.11 11.87 3.55
N ARG A 168 -10.48 12.77 2.78
CA ARG A 168 -10.98 13.19 1.47
C ARG A 168 -11.10 11.99 0.51
N ARG A 169 -10.12 11.09 0.48
CA ARG A 169 -10.14 9.86 -0.34
C ARG A 169 -11.23 8.90 0.13
N VAL A 170 -11.39 8.73 1.44
CA VAL A 170 -12.46 7.90 2.03
C VAL A 170 -13.83 8.48 1.69
N TYR A 171 -14.02 9.79 1.75
CA TYR A 171 -15.28 10.44 1.34
C TYR A 171 -15.61 10.20 -0.13
N THR A 172 -14.61 10.14 -1.01
CA THR A 172 -14.81 9.76 -2.42
C THR A 172 -15.34 8.33 -2.51
N LYS A 173 -14.69 7.37 -1.85
CA LYS A 173 -15.13 5.95 -1.81
C LYS A 173 -16.53 5.79 -1.18
N ALA A 174 -16.87 6.64 -0.22
CA ALA A 174 -18.18 6.67 0.43
C ALA A 174 -19.27 7.41 -0.37
N GLY A 175 -18.93 8.11 -1.47
CA GLY A 175 -19.88 8.90 -2.25
C GLY A 175 -20.33 10.20 -1.57
N LEU A 176 -19.54 10.75 -0.65
CA LEU A 176 -19.92 11.88 0.23
C LEU A 176 -19.45 13.26 -0.27
N GLN A 177 -19.08 13.39 -1.54
CA GLN A 177 -18.44 14.61 -2.05
C GLN A 177 -19.33 15.86 -1.97
N GLY A 178 -20.64 15.73 -2.19
CA GLY A 178 -21.60 16.84 -2.20
C GLY A 178 -22.15 17.30 -0.84
N MET A 179 -21.71 16.71 0.29
CA MET A 179 -22.24 17.06 1.62
C MET A 179 -21.46 18.21 2.30
N PRO A 180 -22.06 18.96 3.24
CA PRO A 180 -21.34 19.91 4.08
C PRO A 180 -20.25 19.24 4.92
N ALA A 181 -19.12 19.90 5.14
CA ALA A 181 -17.93 19.33 5.78
C ALA A 181 -18.20 18.71 7.17
N HIS A 182 -19.05 19.35 7.99
CA HIS A 182 -19.43 18.85 9.32
C HIS A 182 -20.35 17.61 9.24
N ALA A 183 -21.16 17.48 8.18
CA ALA A 183 -22.08 16.37 7.98
C ALA A 183 -21.38 15.12 7.40
N LYS A 184 -20.28 15.30 6.63
CA LYS A 184 -19.51 14.21 6.02
C LYS A 184 -18.99 13.19 7.04
N ARG A 185 -18.49 13.67 8.19
CA ARG A 185 -17.95 12.79 9.26
C ARG A 185 -19.02 11.86 9.84
N ARG A 186 -20.20 12.40 10.16
CA ARG A 186 -21.32 11.62 10.70
C ARG A 186 -21.85 10.63 9.68
N ALA A 187 -22.00 11.06 8.43
CA ALA A 187 -22.41 10.19 7.33
C ALA A 187 -21.40 9.07 7.11
N LEU A 188 -20.10 9.38 7.17
CA LEU A 188 -19.04 8.40 7.03
C LEU A 188 -19.10 7.31 8.10
N CYS A 189 -19.29 7.63 9.38
CA CYS A 189 -19.38 6.59 10.41
C CYS A 189 -20.58 5.64 10.20
N ARG A 190 -21.73 6.15 9.73
CA ARG A 190 -22.88 5.30 9.39
C ARG A 190 -22.57 4.38 8.20
N ILE A 191 -21.99 4.93 7.14
CA ILE A 191 -21.62 4.18 5.93
C ILE A 191 -20.55 3.13 6.25
N ALA A 192 -19.55 3.50 7.04
CA ALA A 192 -18.47 2.60 7.44
C ALA A 192 -19.01 1.37 8.16
N ARG A 193 -19.96 1.55 9.09
CA ARG A 193 -20.63 0.42 9.77
C ARG A 193 -21.51 -0.39 8.82
N GLN A 194 -22.27 0.27 7.94
CA GLN A 194 -23.14 -0.40 6.97
C GLN A 194 -22.36 -1.25 5.96
N ARG A 195 -21.17 -0.80 5.55
CA ARG A 195 -20.30 -1.46 4.58
C ARG A 195 -19.28 -2.41 5.23
N GLY A 196 -19.31 -2.57 6.55
CA GLY A 196 -18.38 -3.46 7.28
C GLY A 196 -16.93 -2.98 7.25
N TRP A 197 -16.68 -1.68 7.13
CA TRP A 197 -15.34 -1.09 7.24
C TRP A 197 -14.86 -1.00 8.70
N ILE A 198 -15.81 -0.95 9.63
CA ILE A 198 -15.62 -0.90 11.09
C ILE A 198 -16.65 -1.79 11.78
#